data_AF-A0A916QGM0-F1
#
_entry.id   AF-A0A916QGM0-F1
#
_cell.length_a   1.000
_cell.length_b   1.000
_cell.length_c   1.000
_cell.angle_alpha   90.00
_cell.angle_beta   90.00
_cell.angle_gamma   90.00
#
_symmetry.space_group_name_H-M   'P 1'
#
loop_
_entity.id
_entity.type
_entity.pdbx_description
1 polymer ?
#
loop_
_entity_poly.entity_id
_entity_poly.type
_entity_poly.pdbx_seq_one_letter_code
_entity_poly.pdbx_strand_id
1 'polypeptide(L)'
;MNDIANKQLHRLVITEMGHAAEQATAQFYKDSDIEQYQYLATLESHTCDQCAHLDERIFYVKDKVEGLNYPLIHPYCRCTTVPYIKDLPDVQSRWYRGKDGKGHWMKNKDSSQNSNSLSFSEWKKMQNLPQLSMKLFRALPSGALNESMPNGRIRMDEHAKRYYQELRNSDRDNITNKIVKSTKLSTLVVSSALGHILDSKYSLRAINGGRKIQHFYPDYDMAQSLQRLLLNETLEHDIIMLKHEALEAHYMDDLGMFYEDAHRKANETYNYQKALLEYRKRRNKS
;
A
#
# COMPACT_ATOMS: atom_id res chain seq x y z
N MET A 1 -3.17 -39.70 16.72
CA MET A 1 -2.87 -39.67 15.28
C MET A 1 -4.06 -39.16 14.45
N ASN A 2 -5.32 -39.51 14.75
CA ASN A 2 -6.51 -39.02 14.00
C ASN A 2 -6.73 -37.50 13.98
N ASP A 3 -6.40 -36.77 15.05
CA ASP A 3 -6.67 -35.32 15.11
C ASP A 3 -5.79 -34.49 14.16
N ILE A 4 -4.52 -34.87 13.99
CA ILE A 4 -3.60 -34.17 13.07
C ILE A 4 -4.03 -34.41 11.62
N ALA A 5 -4.35 -35.66 11.27
CA ALA A 5 -4.82 -36.01 9.94
C ALA A 5 -6.15 -35.30 9.61
N ASN A 6 -7.09 -35.25 10.56
CA ASN A 6 -8.36 -34.54 10.38
C ASN A 6 -8.18 -33.03 10.17
N LYS A 7 -7.29 -32.38 10.94
CA LYS A 7 -6.98 -30.95 10.78
C LYS A 7 -6.32 -30.64 9.44
N GLN A 8 -5.42 -31.51 8.98
CA GLN A 8 -4.76 -31.38 7.68
C GLN A 8 -5.75 -31.58 6.53
N LEU A 9 -6.62 -32.58 6.62
CA LEU A 9 -7.68 -32.85 5.64
C LEU A 9 -8.65 -31.68 5.57
N HIS A 10 -9.12 -31.17 6.72
CA HIS A 10 -10.02 -30.01 6.76
C HIS A 10 -9.37 -28.77 6.12
N ARG A 11 -8.08 -28.52 6.40
CA ARG A 11 -7.33 -27.42 5.76
C ARG A 11 -7.29 -27.58 4.25
N LEU A 12 -7.00 -28.78 3.78
CA LEU A 12 -6.92 -29.09 2.36
C LEU A 12 -8.28 -28.84 1.70
N VAL A 13 -9.34 -29.47 2.20
CA VAL A 13 -10.70 -29.35 1.66
C VAL A 13 -11.14 -27.89 1.57
N ILE A 14 -11.00 -27.10 2.65
CA ILE A 14 -11.41 -25.70 2.64
C ILE A 14 -10.57 -24.86 1.67
N THR A 15 -9.27 -25.11 1.58
CA THR A 15 -8.38 -24.36 0.70
C THR A 15 -8.67 -24.68 -0.77
N GLU A 16 -8.87 -25.95 -1.12
CA GLU A 16 -9.20 -26.37 -2.49
C GLU A 16 -10.59 -25.87 -2.93
N MET A 17 -11.58 -25.90 -2.02
CA MET A 17 -12.90 -25.33 -2.31
C MET A 17 -12.83 -23.82 -2.59
N GLY A 18 -12.09 -23.08 -1.76
CA GLY A 18 -11.89 -21.65 -1.98
C GLY A 18 -11.11 -21.37 -3.27
N HIS A 19 -10.08 -22.16 -3.57
CA HIS A 19 -9.31 -22.05 -4.81
C HIS A 19 -10.18 -22.28 -6.04
N ALA A 20 -11.00 -23.33 -6.07
CA ALA A 20 -11.93 -23.60 -7.16
C ALA A 20 -12.93 -22.45 -7.38
N ALA A 21 -13.49 -21.88 -6.31
CA ALA A 21 -14.40 -20.74 -6.38
C ALA A 21 -13.71 -19.48 -6.94
N GLU A 22 -12.52 -19.16 -6.44
CA GLU A 22 -11.76 -17.98 -6.87
C GLU A 22 -11.22 -18.12 -8.29
N GLN A 23 -10.92 -19.34 -8.75
CA GLN A 23 -10.60 -19.63 -10.14
C GLN A 23 -11.81 -19.42 -11.07
N ALA A 24 -13.00 -19.85 -10.66
CA ALA A 24 -14.22 -19.59 -11.41
C ALA A 24 -14.51 -18.08 -11.52
N THR A 25 -14.34 -17.33 -10.43
CA THR A 25 -14.44 -15.87 -10.42
C THR A 25 -13.42 -15.21 -11.33
N ALA A 26 -12.16 -15.67 -11.32
CA ALA A 26 -11.11 -15.14 -12.19
C ALA A 26 -11.42 -15.40 -13.67
N GLN A 27 -12.00 -16.55 -14.00
CA GLN A 27 -12.42 -16.89 -15.35
C GLN A 27 -13.60 -16.00 -15.79
N PHE A 28 -14.58 -15.81 -14.91
CA PHE A 28 -15.69 -14.89 -15.15
C PHE A 28 -15.23 -13.47 -15.48
N TYR A 29 -14.19 -12.97 -14.81
CA TYR A 29 -13.61 -11.67 -15.14
C TYR A 29 -13.05 -11.61 -16.57
N LYS A 30 -12.36 -12.67 -17.01
CA LYS A 30 -11.84 -12.75 -18.38
C LYS A 30 -12.95 -12.85 -19.41
N ASP A 31 -13.97 -13.66 -19.14
CA ASP A 31 -15.09 -13.90 -20.07
C ASP A 31 -16.02 -12.68 -20.20
N SER A 32 -16.01 -11.79 -19.20
CA SER A 32 -16.85 -10.57 -19.17
C SER A 32 -16.07 -9.30 -19.50
N ASP A 33 -14.86 -9.41 -20.06
CA ASP A 33 -13.96 -8.30 -20.39
C ASP A 33 -13.70 -7.32 -19.22
N ILE A 34 -13.66 -7.86 -18.00
CA ILE A 34 -13.32 -7.08 -16.80
C ILE A 34 -11.79 -6.94 -16.75
N GLU A 35 -11.30 -5.71 -16.91
CA GLU A 35 -9.86 -5.44 -16.90
C GLU A 35 -9.25 -5.43 -15.49
N GLN A 36 -10.05 -5.09 -14.48
CA GLN A 36 -9.59 -4.80 -13.12
C GLN A 36 -10.48 -5.43 -12.06
N TYR A 37 -9.85 -5.86 -10.97
CA TYR A 37 -10.54 -6.38 -9.78
C TYR A 37 -10.03 -5.66 -8.53
N GLN A 38 -10.92 -5.53 -7.55
CA GLN A 38 -10.59 -5.03 -6.23
C GLN A 38 -10.47 -6.21 -5.25
N TYR A 39 -9.38 -6.24 -4.49
CA TYR A 39 -9.20 -7.25 -3.44
C TYR A 39 -9.97 -6.85 -2.19
N LEU A 40 -10.83 -7.75 -1.69
CA LEU A 40 -11.60 -7.54 -0.47
C LEU A 40 -11.15 -8.51 0.62
N ALA A 41 -10.46 -7.97 1.62
CA ALA A 41 -10.14 -8.72 2.82
C ALA A 41 -11.43 -9.00 3.62
N THR A 42 -11.55 -10.19 4.20
CA THR A 42 -12.64 -10.44 5.14
C THR A 42 -12.47 -9.51 6.34
N LEU A 43 -13.49 -8.73 6.71
CA LEU A 43 -13.43 -7.86 7.88
C LEU A 43 -13.70 -8.69 9.16
N GLU A 44 -12.65 -9.32 9.70
CA GLU A 44 -12.70 -10.18 10.88
C GLU A 44 -11.38 -10.12 11.67
N SER A 45 -11.44 -10.42 12.98
CA SER A 45 -10.28 -10.42 13.88
C SER A 45 -9.18 -11.41 13.50
N HIS A 46 -9.52 -12.51 12.81
CA HIS A 46 -8.56 -13.53 12.37
C HIS A 46 -7.97 -13.26 11.00
N THR A 47 -8.38 -12.19 10.31
CA THR A 47 -7.78 -11.83 9.03
C THR A 47 -6.33 -11.42 9.26
N CYS A 48 -5.43 -12.09 8.55
CA CYS A 48 -4.01 -11.86 8.71
C CYS A 48 -3.60 -10.49 8.17
N ASP A 49 -2.44 -10.01 8.64
CA ASP A 49 -1.92 -8.72 8.21
C ASP A 49 -1.69 -8.68 6.68
N GLN A 50 -1.28 -9.78 6.04
CA GLN A 50 -1.10 -9.82 4.57
C GLN A 50 -2.37 -9.45 3.81
N CYS A 51 -3.45 -10.19 4.06
CA CYS A 51 -4.73 -9.97 3.41
C CYS A 51 -5.29 -8.58 3.71
N ALA A 52 -5.16 -8.13 4.96
CA ALA A 52 -5.63 -6.81 5.35
C ALA A 52 -4.89 -5.66 4.66
N HIS A 53 -3.62 -5.84 4.29
CA HIS A 53 -2.89 -4.83 3.50
C HIS A 53 -3.27 -4.81 2.02
N LEU A 54 -3.82 -5.91 1.51
CA LEU A 54 -4.37 -5.99 0.15
C LEU A 54 -5.77 -5.38 0.07
N ASP A 55 -6.40 -5.14 1.22
CA ASP A 55 -7.76 -4.66 1.25
C ASP A 55 -7.95 -3.37 0.44
N GLU A 56 -9.00 -3.37 -0.38
CA GLU A 56 -9.41 -2.31 -1.30
C GLU A 56 -8.40 -1.96 -2.41
N ARG A 57 -7.26 -2.66 -2.51
CA ARG A 57 -6.32 -2.46 -3.62
C ARG A 57 -6.92 -2.99 -4.92
N ILE A 58 -6.72 -2.24 -6.00
CA ILE A 58 -7.12 -2.64 -7.35
C ILE A 58 -5.92 -3.20 -8.10
N PHE A 59 -6.16 -4.30 -8.78
CA PHE A 59 -5.20 -5.03 -9.59
C PHE A 59 -5.78 -5.24 -10.99
N TYR A 60 -4.90 -5.35 -11.98
CA TYR A 60 -5.34 -5.76 -13.31
C TYR A 60 -5.49 -7.27 -13.38
N VAL A 61 -6.52 -7.76 -14.07
CA VAL A 61 -6.74 -9.20 -14.28
C VAL A 61 -5.55 -9.86 -14.98
N LYS A 62 -4.88 -9.15 -15.91
CA LYS A 62 -3.67 -9.64 -16.57
C LYS A 62 -2.47 -9.83 -15.65
N ASP A 63 -2.41 -9.07 -14.55
CA ASP A 63 -1.32 -9.15 -13.58
C ASP A 63 -1.67 -10.10 -12.40
N LYS A 64 -2.73 -10.90 -12.53
CA LYS A 64 -3.17 -11.85 -11.50
C LYS A 64 -2.06 -12.86 -11.19
N VAL A 65 -1.66 -12.92 -9.92
CA VAL A 65 -0.74 -13.89 -9.33
C VAL A 65 -1.39 -14.47 -8.06
N GLU A 66 -1.78 -15.74 -8.15
CA GLU A 66 -2.36 -16.49 -7.04
C GLU A 66 -1.40 -16.54 -5.85
N GLY A 67 -1.95 -16.39 -4.64
CA GLY A 67 -1.13 -16.42 -3.41
C GLY A 67 -0.42 -15.12 -3.09
N LEU A 68 -0.56 -14.09 -3.95
CA LEU A 68 0.15 -12.82 -3.83
C LEU A 68 -0.79 -11.62 -3.91
N ASN A 69 -1.46 -11.42 -5.05
CA ASN A 69 -2.44 -10.34 -5.26
C ASN A 69 -3.84 -10.86 -5.60
N TYR A 70 -4.01 -12.18 -5.63
CA TYR A 70 -5.29 -12.83 -5.87
C TYR A 70 -5.48 -13.95 -4.83
N PRO A 71 -6.65 -14.04 -4.18
CA PRO A 71 -6.95 -15.12 -3.24
C PRO A 71 -6.75 -16.51 -3.88
N LEU A 72 -6.29 -17.53 -3.15
CA LEU A 72 -6.04 -17.59 -1.71
C LEU A 72 -4.57 -17.28 -1.36
N ILE A 73 -4.34 -16.26 -0.52
CA ILE A 73 -2.98 -15.84 -0.09
C ILE A 73 -2.30 -16.85 0.85
N HIS A 74 -3.10 -17.53 1.66
CA HIS A 74 -2.65 -18.49 2.66
C HIS A 74 -3.74 -19.56 2.89
N PRO A 75 -3.40 -20.72 3.49
CA PRO A 75 -4.40 -21.70 3.89
C PRO A 75 -5.48 -21.07 4.79
N TYR A 76 -6.73 -21.51 4.66
CA TYR A 76 -7.89 -20.92 5.34
C TYR A 76 -8.14 -19.43 5.04
N CYS A 77 -7.58 -18.88 3.96
CA CYS A 77 -7.96 -17.55 3.50
C CYS A 77 -9.44 -17.54 3.11
N ARG A 78 -10.15 -16.49 3.52
CA ARG A 78 -11.58 -16.26 3.25
C ARG A 78 -11.81 -14.93 2.52
N CYS A 79 -10.72 -14.31 2.07
CA CYS A 79 -10.76 -13.09 1.28
C CYS A 79 -11.19 -13.43 -0.14
N THR A 80 -11.74 -12.45 -0.82
CA THR A 80 -12.29 -12.61 -2.16
C THR A 80 -11.98 -11.37 -3.00
N THR A 81 -12.39 -11.37 -4.25
CA THR A 81 -12.29 -10.21 -5.14
C THR A 81 -13.65 -9.82 -5.69
N VAL A 82 -13.79 -8.55 -6.05
CA VAL A 82 -14.95 -8.05 -6.78
C VAL A 82 -14.48 -7.35 -8.06
N PRO A 83 -15.30 -7.36 -9.13
CA PRO A 83 -14.97 -6.61 -10.33
C PRO A 83 -14.90 -5.12 -10.00
N TYR A 84 -13.91 -4.43 -10.55
CA TYR A 84 -13.81 -2.99 -10.44
C TYR A 84 -14.04 -2.35 -11.80
N ILE A 85 -15.09 -1.55 -11.89
CA ILE A 85 -15.46 -0.80 -13.10
C ILE A 85 -15.53 0.67 -12.69
N LYS A 86 -14.62 1.48 -13.24
CA LYS A 86 -14.43 2.90 -12.87
C LYS A 86 -15.72 3.73 -12.92
N ASP A 87 -16.58 3.44 -13.89
CA ASP A 87 -17.78 4.23 -14.16
C ASP A 87 -19.01 3.76 -13.36
N LEU A 88 -18.89 2.68 -12.58
CA LEU A 88 -19.96 2.19 -11.71
C LEU A 88 -19.79 2.71 -10.28
N PRO A 89 -20.91 2.91 -9.56
CA PRO A 89 -20.86 3.30 -8.17
C PRO A 89 -20.23 2.19 -7.32
N ASP A 90 -19.49 2.60 -6.29
CA ASP A 90 -18.92 1.69 -5.30
C ASP A 90 -20.00 0.94 -4.53
N VAL A 91 -19.61 -0.22 -3.98
CA VAL A 91 -20.49 -1.03 -3.14
C VAL A 91 -20.91 -0.23 -1.91
N GLN A 92 -22.22 -0.05 -1.74
CA GLN A 92 -22.79 0.78 -0.66
C GLN A 92 -22.76 0.10 0.72
N SER A 93 -22.50 -1.20 0.78
CA SER A 93 -22.44 -1.92 2.04
C SER A 93 -21.44 -3.06 2.03
N ARG A 94 -20.84 -3.30 3.19
CA ARG A 94 -19.83 -4.33 3.39
C ARG A 94 -20.15 -5.15 4.63
N TRP A 95 -20.12 -6.46 4.47
CA TRP A 95 -20.29 -7.38 5.58
C TRP A 95 -19.02 -7.47 6.43
N TYR A 96 -19.17 -7.59 7.74
CA TYR A 96 -18.08 -7.85 8.67
C TYR A 96 -18.50 -8.76 9.81
N ARG A 97 -17.52 -9.38 10.48
CA ARG A 97 -17.73 -10.15 11.70
C ARG A 97 -17.32 -9.31 12.91
N GLY A 98 -18.28 -9.01 13.78
CA GLY A 98 -18.04 -8.23 14.99
C GLY A 98 -17.22 -8.99 16.04
N LYS A 99 -16.73 -8.27 17.05
CA LYS A 99 -16.11 -8.89 18.25
C LYS A 99 -17.05 -9.86 18.98
N ASP A 100 -18.36 -9.68 18.83
CA ASP A 100 -19.40 -10.56 19.33
C ASP A 100 -19.51 -11.90 18.57
N GLY A 101 -18.74 -12.08 17.50
CA GLY A 101 -18.77 -13.26 16.64
C GLY A 101 -19.98 -13.31 15.70
N LYS A 102 -20.80 -12.25 15.63
CA LYS A 102 -21.95 -12.18 14.73
C LYS A 102 -21.59 -11.42 13.44
N GLY A 103 -22.36 -11.70 12.39
CA GLY A 103 -22.27 -10.99 11.13
C GLY A 103 -23.07 -9.70 11.16
N HIS A 104 -22.46 -8.62 10.70
CA HIS A 104 -23.05 -7.28 10.65
C HIS A 104 -22.83 -6.67 9.27
N TRP A 105 -23.77 -5.82 8.84
CA TRP A 105 -23.63 -5.03 7.64
C TRP A 105 -23.26 -3.60 8.01
N MET A 106 -22.23 -3.07 7.36
CA MET A 106 -21.87 -1.67 7.46
C MET A 106 -22.19 -0.98 6.15
N LYS A 107 -22.79 0.20 6.22
CA LYS A 107 -22.97 1.04 5.02
C LYS A 107 -21.70 1.86 4.79
N ASN A 108 -21.19 1.84 3.56
CA ASN A 108 -20.29 2.89 3.10
C ASN A 108 -21.08 4.20 3.11
N LYS A 109 -20.53 5.24 3.75
CA LYS A 109 -21.19 6.54 3.79
C LYS A 109 -21.13 7.18 2.39
N ASP A 110 -22.16 7.95 2.04
CA ASP A 110 -22.33 8.50 0.68
C ASP A 110 -21.13 9.31 0.19
N SER A 111 -20.82 9.14 -1.09
CA SER A 111 -19.77 9.84 -1.83
C SER A 111 -19.90 11.38 -1.86
N SER A 112 -21.05 11.94 -1.46
CA SER A 112 -21.26 13.41 -1.42
C SER A 112 -20.84 14.05 -0.10
N GLN A 113 -20.60 13.25 0.94
CA GLN A 113 -20.20 13.70 2.27
C GLN A 113 -18.85 13.10 2.61
N ASN A 114 -17.80 13.41 1.83
CA ASN A 114 -16.39 13.33 2.25
C ASN A 114 -16.05 12.13 3.17
N SER A 115 -16.51 10.92 2.84
CA SER A 115 -16.52 9.81 3.79
C SER A 115 -16.04 8.49 3.22
N ASN A 116 -14.95 8.08 3.82
CA ASN A 116 -14.31 6.79 4.04
C ASN A 116 -15.08 5.58 3.49
N SER A 117 -14.53 5.01 2.42
CA SER A 117 -14.69 3.58 2.22
C SER A 117 -14.01 2.85 3.35
N LEU A 118 -14.74 1.93 3.96
CA LEU A 118 -14.34 1.30 5.20
C LEU A 118 -13.33 0.19 4.95
N SER A 119 -12.06 0.63 4.88
CA SER A 119 -10.92 -0.26 4.81
C SER A 119 -10.79 -1.10 6.07
N PHE A 120 -10.11 -2.24 5.97
CA PHE A 120 -9.89 -3.14 7.09
C PHE A 120 -9.31 -2.46 8.35
N SER A 121 -8.46 -1.45 8.17
CA SER A 121 -7.90 -0.70 9.30
C SER A 121 -8.92 0.17 10.02
N GLU A 122 -9.85 0.78 9.29
CA GLU A 122 -10.92 1.57 9.90
C GLU A 122 -11.90 0.71 10.66
N TRP A 123 -12.25 -0.44 10.07
CA TRP A 123 -13.01 -1.45 10.76
C TRP A 123 -12.32 -1.89 12.08
N LYS A 124 -11.00 -2.13 12.06
CA LYS A 124 -10.23 -2.42 13.29
C LYS A 124 -10.32 -1.27 14.31
N LYS A 125 -10.22 -0.01 13.88
CA LYS A 125 -10.39 1.16 14.77
C LYS A 125 -11.78 1.19 15.39
N MET A 126 -12.83 1.02 14.58
CA MET A 126 -14.22 0.97 15.04
C MET A 126 -14.44 -0.15 16.07
N GLN A 127 -13.82 -1.30 15.85
CA GLN A 127 -13.90 -2.43 16.77
C GLN A 127 -12.94 -2.30 17.97
N ASN A 128 -12.10 -1.26 18.05
CA ASN A 128 -11.06 -1.12 19.07
C ASN A 128 -10.11 -2.35 19.10
N LEU A 129 -9.58 -2.73 17.93
CA LEU A 129 -8.65 -3.84 17.72
C LEU A 129 -7.21 -3.33 17.47
N PRO A 130 -6.18 -4.16 17.77
CA PRO A 130 -4.81 -3.86 17.41
C PRO A 130 -4.64 -3.60 15.91
N GLN A 131 -3.94 -2.53 15.57
CA GLN A 131 -3.63 -2.16 14.19
C GLN A 131 -2.67 -3.15 13.54
N LEU A 132 -2.56 -3.08 12.21
CA LEU A 132 -1.78 -4.03 11.41
C LEU A 132 -0.29 -3.99 11.76
N SER A 133 0.38 -5.15 11.72
CA SER A 133 1.83 -5.21 11.87
C SER A 133 2.53 -5.34 10.51
N MET A 134 3.66 -4.64 10.37
CA MET A 134 4.51 -4.65 9.17
C MET A 134 5.33 -5.95 8.97
N LYS A 135 5.26 -6.91 9.91
CA LYS A 135 6.19 -8.05 9.93
C LYS A 135 6.00 -9.02 8.76
N LEU A 136 4.86 -8.97 8.06
CA LEU A 136 4.46 -10.02 7.12
C LEU A 136 4.22 -9.53 5.69
N PHE A 137 4.81 -8.41 5.26
CA PHE A 137 4.63 -7.97 3.88
C PHE A 137 5.26 -8.95 2.89
N ARG A 138 4.47 -9.42 1.92
CA ARG A 138 4.96 -9.98 0.66
C ARG A 138 4.87 -8.91 -0.42
N ALA A 139 5.90 -8.93 -1.24
CA ALA A 139 6.06 -8.20 -2.49
C ALA A 139 4.79 -8.33 -3.37
N LEU A 140 4.27 -7.23 -3.92
CA LEU A 140 3.02 -7.24 -4.69
C LEU A 140 3.30 -6.92 -6.16
N PRO A 141 2.89 -7.79 -7.12
CA PRO A 141 3.23 -7.61 -8.52
C PRO A 141 2.70 -6.29 -9.08
N SER A 142 1.52 -5.87 -8.61
CA SER A 142 0.87 -4.63 -9.07
C SER A 142 -0.54 -4.45 -8.52
N GLY A 143 -0.71 -3.79 -7.38
CA GLY A 143 -2.01 -3.21 -7.04
C GLY A 143 -1.88 -1.96 -6.20
N ALA A 144 -2.54 -0.92 -6.67
CA ALA A 144 -2.40 0.42 -6.16
C ALA A 144 -3.79 0.98 -5.87
N LEU A 145 -3.93 1.63 -4.72
CA LEU A 145 -4.87 2.73 -4.61
C LEU A 145 -4.57 3.75 -5.73
N ASN A 146 -5.60 4.21 -6.44
CA ASN A 146 -5.46 5.15 -7.55
C ASN A 146 -6.57 6.21 -7.50
N GLU A 147 -6.33 7.36 -8.13
CA GLU A 147 -7.28 8.47 -8.11
C GLU A 147 -8.61 8.17 -8.83
N SER A 148 -8.61 7.15 -9.71
CA SER A 148 -9.83 6.78 -10.46
C SER A 148 -10.85 6.06 -9.59
N MET A 149 -10.48 5.61 -8.39
CA MET A 149 -11.41 5.06 -7.42
C MET A 149 -12.33 6.10 -6.79
N PRO A 150 -13.54 5.71 -6.37
CA PRO A 150 -14.35 6.55 -5.51
C PRO A 150 -13.62 6.82 -4.19
N ASN A 151 -13.48 8.11 -3.86
CA ASN A 151 -12.63 8.60 -2.78
C ASN A 151 -11.15 8.18 -2.91
N GLY A 152 -10.68 7.85 -4.11
CA GLY A 152 -9.35 7.28 -4.37
C GLY A 152 -8.21 8.13 -3.82
N ARG A 153 -8.27 9.46 -4.02
CA ARG A 153 -7.30 10.40 -3.44
C ARG A 153 -7.26 10.35 -1.91
N ILE A 154 -8.42 10.26 -1.26
CA ILE A 154 -8.53 10.18 0.21
C ILE A 154 -7.93 8.87 0.70
N ARG A 155 -8.26 7.74 0.07
CA ARG A 155 -7.72 6.44 0.46
C ARG A 155 -6.22 6.35 0.25
N MET A 156 -5.71 6.86 -0.87
CA MET A 156 -4.28 6.96 -1.14
C MET A 156 -3.56 7.77 -0.06
N ASP A 157 -4.14 8.92 0.31
CA ASP A 157 -3.60 9.80 1.34
C ASP A 157 -3.61 9.15 2.73
N GLU A 158 -4.70 8.49 3.12
CA GLU A 158 -4.79 7.75 4.39
C GLU A 158 -3.82 6.58 4.44
N HIS A 159 -3.67 5.85 3.33
CA HIS A 159 -2.69 4.77 3.21
C HIS A 159 -1.27 5.31 3.39
N ALA A 160 -0.92 6.40 2.70
CA ALA A 160 0.38 7.04 2.82
C ALA A 160 0.65 7.47 4.26
N LYS A 161 -0.29 8.19 4.89
CA LYS A 161 -0.17 8.64 6.29
C LYS A 161 0.08 7.49 7.25
N ARG A 162 -0.70 6.42 7.13
CA ARG A 162 -0.55 5.22 7.97
C ARG A 162 0.80 4.56 7.74
N TYR A 163 1.17 4.33 6.49
CA TYR A 163 2.40 3.65 6.13
C TYR A 163 3.63 4.41 6.66
N TYR A 164 3.67 5.73 6.50
CA TYR A 164 4.73 6.57 7.06
C TYR A 164 4.77 6.54 8.59
N GLN A 165 3.62 6.54 9.26
CA GLN A 165 3.56 6.43 10.71
C GLN A 165 4.11 5.08 11.20
N GLU A 166 3.81 4.00 10.49
CA GLU A 166 4.33 2.67 10.78
C GLU A 166 5.84 2.60 10.57
N LEU A 167 6.36 3.15 9.45
CA LEU A 167 7.80 3.21 9.19
C LEU A 167 8.54 4.02 10.27
N ARG A 168 7.95 5.13 10.74
CA ARG A 168 8.50 5.92 11.86
C ARG A 168 8.58 5.14 13.17
N ASN A 169 7.60 4.28 13.43
CA ASN A 169 7.53 3.46 14.64
C ASN A 169 8.28 2.12 14.52
N SER A 170 8.87 1.83 13.36
CA SER A 170 9.55 0.57 13.07
C SER A 170 11.05 0.66 13.39
N ASP A 171 11.70 -0.50 13.48
CA ASP A 171 13.15 -0.62 13.65
C ASP A 171 13.88 -0.06 12.40
N ARG A 172 14.50 1.11 12.55
CA ARG A 172 15.17 1.85 11.47
C ARG A 172 16.37 1.10 10.91
N ASP A 173 17.13 0.38 11.73
CA ASP A 173 18.32 -0.36 11.29
C ASP A 173 17.90 -1.55 10.44
N ASN A 174 16.85 -2.25 10.84
CA ASN A 174 16.29 -3.35 10.06
C ASN A 174 15.77 -2.88 8.69
N ILE A 175 15.01 -1.79 8.66
CA ILE A 175 14.52 -1.16 7.42
C ILE A 175 15.69 -0.78 6.51
N THR A 176 16.68 -0.06 7.05
CA THR A 176 17.87 0.39 6.31
C THR A 176 18.61 -0.79 5.70
N ASN A 177 18.87 -1.84 6.48
CA ASN A 177 19.57 -3.04 6.02
C ASN A 177 18.83 -3.76 4.89
N LYS A 178 17.49 -3.85 4.96
CA LYS A 178 16.67 -4.43 3.88
C LYS A 178 16.77 -3.62 2.60
N ILE A 179 16.67 -2.30 2.70
CA ILE A 179 16.71 -1.41 1.53
C ILE A 179 18.11 -1.38 0.90
N VAL A 180 19.17 -1.38 1.72
CA VAL A 180 20.56 -1.50 1.24
C VAL A 180 20.74 -2.81 0.46
N LYS A 181 20.27 -3.93 1.00
CA LYS A 181 20.33 -5.24 0.31
C LYS A 181 19.57 -5.24 -1.02
N SER A 182 18.41 -4.61 -1.04
CA SER A 182 17.51 -4.51 -2.21
C SER A 182 18.08 -3.62 -3.32
N THR A 183 18.64 -2.47 -2.96
CA THR A 183 19.09 -1.44 -3.91
C THR A 183 20.56 -1.52 -4.28
N LYS A 184 21.39 -2.15 -3.44
CA LYS A 184 22.86 -2.09 -3.47
C LYS A 184 23.43 -0.67 -3.31
N LEU A 185 22.65 0.28 -2.79
CA LEU A 185 23.14 1.61 -2.41
C LEU A 185 23.94 1.55 -1.11
N SER A 186 24.77 2.57 -0.85
CA SER A 186 25.47 2.66 0.43
C SER A 186 24.49 2.94 1.57
N THR A 187 24.82 2.41 2.76
CA THR A 187 24.06 2.65 3.98
C THR A 187 23.86 4.14 4.26
N LEU A 188 24.86 4.97 3.95
CA LEU A 188 24.79 6.43 4.11
C LEU A 188 23.67 7.04 3.26
N VAL A 189 23.58 6.69 1.97
CA VAL A 189 22.55 7.22 1.08
C VAL A 189 21.17 6.80 1.54
N VAL A 190 20.99 5.52 1.89
CA VAL A 190 19.69 5.01 2.37
C VAL A 190 19.30 5.64 3.70
N SER A 191 20.23 5.74 4.65
CA SER A 191 19.95 6.33 5.96
C SER A 191 19.63 7.82 5.86
N SER A 192 20.36 8.57 5.03
CA SER A 192 20.11 10.00 4.76
C SER A 192 18.74 10.20 4.12
N ALA A 193 18.42 9.44 3.07
CA ALA A 193 17.09 9.49 2.44
C ALA A 193 15.96 9.15 3.42
N LEU A 194 16.08 8.07 4.19
CA LEU A 194 15.03 7.68 5.15
C LEU A 194 14.85 8.70 6.27
N GLY A 195 15.94 9.28 6.77
CA GLY A 195 15.89 10.37 7.74
C GLY A 195 15.13 11.57 7.17
N HIS A 196 15.45 11.94 5.92
CA HIS A 196 14.80 13.04 5.23
C HIS A 196 13.30 12.81 5.03
N ILE A 197 12.92 11.64 4.53
CA ILE A 197 11.53 11.29 4.23
C ILE A 197 10.68 11.16 5.51
N LEU A 198 11.22 10.54 6.56
CA LEU A 198 10.43 10.15 7.74
C LEU A 198 10.45 11.18 8.87
N ASP A 199 11.56 11.89 9.04
CA ASP A 199 11.85 12.65 10.26
C ASP A 199 11.97 14.16 10.01
N SER A 200 12.38 14.59 8.81
CA SER A 200 12.61 16.00 8.53
C SER A 200 11.37 16.88 8.68
N LYS A 201 11.59 18.05 9.26
CA LYS A 201 10.63 19.15 9.38
C LYS A 201 11.17 20.33 8.58
N TYR A 202 10.45 20.76 7.55
CA TYR A 202 10.93 21.83 6.66
C TYR A 202 10.47 23.19 7.14
N SER A 203 11.37 24.16 7.11
CA SER A 203 11.01 25.57 7.21
C SER A 203 10.54 26.08 5.85
N LEU A 204 9.23 26.17 5.65
CA LEU A 204 8.65 26.86 4.50
C LEU A 204 8.74 28.38 4.72
N ARG A 205 9.02 29.11 3.64
CA ARG A 205 9.04 30.57 3.65
C ARG A 205 7.61 31.08 3.78
N ALA A 206 7.23 31.66 4.91
CA ALA A 206 5.91 32.25 5.05
C ALA A 206 5.81 33.53 4.19
N ILE A 207 4.61 33.80 3.66
CA ILE A 207 4.31 35.00 2.84
C ILE A 207 4.67 36.30 3.60
N ASN A 208 4.66 36.27 4.93
CA ASN A 208 4.97 37.40 5.80
C ASN A 208 6.45 37.46 6.25
N GLY A 209 7.36 36.69 5.64
CA GLY A 209 8.78 36.65 6.03
C GLY A 209 9.10 35.82 7.28
N GLY A 210 8.10 35.17 7.89
CA GLY A 210 8.29 34.21 8.99
C GLY A 210 8.70 32.80 8.53
N ARG A 211 9.24 31.99 9.43
CA ARG A 211 9.53 30.56 9.20
C ARG A 211 8.32 29.73 9.62
N LYS A 212 7.70 28.97 8.71
CA LYS A 212 6.68 27.97 9.08
C LYS A 212 7.31 26.58 9.03
N ILE A 213 7.42 25.91 10.18
CA ILE A 213 7.93 24.54 10.24
C ILE A 213 6.78 23.58 9.93
N GLN A 214 6.89 22.79 8.86
CA GLN A 214 5.91 21.77 8.49
C GLN A 214 6.61 20.42 8.29
N HIS A 215 5.99 19.34 8.76
CA HIS A 215 6.45 17.99 8.46
C HIS A 215 6.32 17.67 6.97
N PHE A 216 7.22 16.83 6.46
CA PHE A 216 7.01 16.17 5.16
C PHE A 216 5.61 15.56 5.10
N TYR A 217 4.84 15.93 4.06
CA TYR A 217 3.52 15.38 3.84
C TYR A 217 3.66 13.99 3.23
N PRO A 218 3.11 12.92 3.84
CA PRO A 218 3.20 11.57 3.30
C PRO A 218 2.63 11.50 1.88
N ASP A 219 3.50 11.20 0.91
CA ASP A 219 3.11 10.98 -0.47
C ASP A 219 2.84 9.49 -0.73
N TYR A 220 1.75 9.21 -1.44
CA TYR A 220 1.33 7.85 -1.73
C TYR A 220 2.28 7.13 -2.68
N ASP A 221 2.77 7.81 -3.72
CA ASP A 221 3.66 7.17 -4.69
C ASP A 221 5.00 6.81 -4.05
N MET A 222 5.52 7.70 -3.19
CA MET A 222 6.68 7.41 -2.36
C MET A 222 6.42 6.30 -1.34
N ALA A 223 5.22 6.23 -0.74
CA ALA A 223 4.83 5.12 0.13
C ALA A 223 4.90 3.77 -0.61
N GLN A 224 4.43 3.73 -1.87
CA GLN A 224 4.54 2.52 -2.69
C GLN A 224 5.99 2.19 -3.04
N SER A 225 6.82 3.19 -3.32
CA SER A 225 8.26 3.02 -3.60
C SER A 225 9.01 2.45 -2.40
N LEU A 226 8.78 3.00 -1.20
CA LEU A 226 9.30 2.47 0.07
C LEU A 226 8.83 1.03 0.33
N GLN A 227 7.57 0.73 0.01
CA GLN A 227 7.04 -0.64 0.10
C GLN A 227 7.81 -1.61 -0.80
N ARG A 228 8.00 -1.28 -2.07
CA ARG A 228 8.77 -2.11 -3.03
C ARG A 228 10.22 -2.29 -2.59
N LEU A 229 10.85 -1.23 -2.10
CA LEU A 229 12.23 -1.24 -1.58
C LEU A 229 12.40 -2.26 -0.46
N LEU A 230 11.48 -2.27 0.51
CA LEU A 230 11.48 -3.19 1.65
C LEU A 230 11.17 -4.64 1.28
N LEU A 231 10.46 -4.82 0.17
CA LEU A 231 10.04 -6.14 -0.32
C LEU A 231 11.00 -6.75 -1.34
N ASN A 232 12.11 -6.08 -1.63
CA ASN A 232 13.09 -6.52 -2.63
C ASN A 232 12.50 -6.61 -4.06
N GLU A 233 11.53 -5.74 -4.36
CA GLU A 233 10.89 -5.53 -5.68
C GLU A 233 11.30 -4.18 -6.27
N THR A 234 12.60 -3.88 -6.14
CA THR A 234 13.15 -2.57 -6.46
C THR A 234 12.96 -2.22 -7.93
N LEU A 235 12.30 -1.09 -8.19
CA LEU A 235 12.21 -0.50 -9.53
C LEU A 235 13.19 0.66 -9.68
N GLU A 236 13.47 1.05 -10.92
CA GLU A 236 14.42 2.11 -11.25
C GLU A 236 14.05 3.44 -10.58
N HIS A 237 12.77 3.83 -10.64
CA HIS A 237 12.29 5.06 -10.01
C HIS A 237 12.34 5.01 -8.47
N ASP A 238 12.30 3.83 -7.85
CA ASP A 238 12.45 3.69 -6.39
C ASP A 238 13.88 4.04 -5.94
N ILE A 239 14.88 3.67 -6.76
CA ILE A 239 16.28 4.04 -6.53
C ILE A 239 16.49 5.54 -6.77
N ILE A 240 15.87 6.10 -7.80
CA ILE A 240 15.92 7.55 -8.09
C ILE A 240 15.31 8.34 -6.94
N MET A 241 14.19 7.90 -6.37
CA MET A 241 13.60 8.49 -5.17
C MET A 241 14.62 8.56 -4.03
N LEU A 242 15.26 7.44 -3.64
CA LEU A 242 16.24 7.47 -2.54
C LEU A 242 17.42 8.41 -2.82
N LYS A 243 17.91 8.44 -4.07
CA LYS A 243 18.99 9.36 -4.45
C LYS A 243 18.55 10.82 -4.42
N HIS A 244 17.31 11.11 -4.83
CA HIS A 244 16.72 12.44 -4.76
C HIS A 244 16.68 12.93 -3.32
N GLU A 245 16.07 12.14 -2.44
CA GLU A 245 15.86 12.50 -1.02
C GLU A 245 17.20 12.64 -0.28
N ALA A 246 18.18 11.76 -0.53
CA ALA A 246 19.51 11.90 0.06
C ALA A 246 20.27 13.14 -0.44
N LEU A 247 20.13 13.48 -1.73
CA LEU A 247 20.78 14.67 -2.29
C LEU A 247 20.12 15.96 -1.79
N GLU A 248 18.79 15.95 -1.66
CA GLU A 248 18.05 17.05 -1.06
C GLU A 248 18.47 17.27 0.40
N ALA A 249 18.56 16.20 1.19
CA ALA A 249 19.06 16.25 2.56
C ALA A 249 20.46 16.84 2.63
N HIS A 250 21.40 16.41 1.78
CA HIS A 250 22.75 16.97 1.71
C HIS A 250 22.73 18.49 1.45
N TYR A 251 21.91 18.96 0.50
CA TYR A 251 21.79 20.40 0.24
C TYR A 251 21.20 21.18 1.41
N MET A 252 20.27 20.60 2.15
CA MET A 252 19.63 21.27 3.29
C MET A 252 20.52 21.24 4.54
N ASP A 253 21.02 20.07 4.92
CA ASP A 253 21.72 19.85 6.17
C ASP A 253 23.17 20.33 6.11
N ASP A 254 23.88 20.06 5.01
CA ASP A 254 25.30 20.38 4.88
C ASP A 254 25.53 21.77 4.25
N LEU A 255 24.68 22.18 3.29
CA LEU A 255 24.82 23.47 2.61
C LEU A 255 23.84 24.56 3.10
N GLY A 256 22.92 24.22 4.00
CA GLY A 256 21.96 25.18 4.57
C GLY A 256 20.95 25.75 3.57
N MET A 257 20.72 25.05 2.45
CA MET A 257 19.79 25.53 1.41
C MET A 257 18.32 25.44 1.88
N PHE A 258 17.48 26.34 1.37
CA PHE A 258 16.03 26.22 1.55
C PHE A 258 15.48 25.02 0.79
N TYR A 259 14.43 24.39 1.33
CA TYR A 259 13.78 23.22 0.76
C TYR A 259 13.47 23.38 -0.74
N GLU A 260 12.86 24.49 -1.16
CA GLU A 260 12.48 24.68 -2.56
C GLU A 260 13.69 24.70 -3.51
N ASP A 261 14.79 25.30 -3.07
CA ASP A 261 16.03 25.37 -3.87
C ASP A 261 16.75 24.01 -3.88
N ALA A 262 16.77 23.32 -2.73
CA ALA A 262 17.32 21.98 -2.60
C ALA A 262 16.55 20.99 -3.48
N HIS A 263 15.22 21.02 -3.43
CA HIS A 263 14.33 20.18 -4.23
C HIS A 263 14.49 20.43 -5.73
N ARG A 264 14.62 21.70 -6.15
CA ARG A 264 14.87 22.05 -7.54
C ARG A 264 16.21 21.49 -8.03
N LYS A 265 17.30 21.65 -7.27
CA LYS A 265 18.61 21.08 -7.62
C LYS A 265 18.60 19.56 -7.61
N ALA A 266 17.93 18.93 -6.65
CA ALA A 266 17.79 17.49 -6.59
C ALA A 266 17.07 16.96 -7.84
N ASN A 267 16.03 17.66 -8.31
CA ASN A 267 15.30 17.33 -9.54
C ASN A 267 16.12 17.47 -10.83
N GLU A 268 17.18 18.30 -10.86
CA GLU A 268 18.08 18.39 -12.01
C GLU A 268 18.89 17.10 -12.20
N THR A 269 19.20 16.40 -11.11
CA THR A 269 20.02 15.17 -11.13
C THR A 269 19.18 13.91 -11.05
N TYR A 270 18.24 13.86 -10.11
CA TYR A 270 17.42 12.69 -9.79
C TYR A 270 15.94 13.09 -9.77
N ASN A 271 15.31 13.19 -10.94
CA ASN A 271 13.89 13.57 -11.02
C ASN A 271 12.97 12.37 -10.80
N TYR A 272 12.55 12.15 -9.56
CA TYR A 272 11.67 11.04 -9.19
C TYR A 272 10.32 11.09 -9.94
N GLN A 273 9.68 12.26 -9.97
CA GLN A 273 8.35 12.41 -10.57
C GLN A 273 8.36 12.09 -12.06
N LYS A 274 9.39 12.54 -12.78
CA LYS A 274 9.57 12.22 -14.21
C LYS A 274 9.76 10.72 -14.42
N ALA A 275 10.62 10.08 -13.63
CA ALA A 275 10.88 8.64 -13.73
C ALA A 275 9.60 7.81 -13.48
N LEU A 276 8.81 8.20 -12.47
CA LEU A 276 7.55 7.55 -12.15
C LEU A 276 6.52 7.68 -13.29
N LEU A 277 6.40 8.87 -13.90
CA LEU A 277 5.51 9.10 -15.03
C LEU A 277 5.91 8.28 -16.26
N GLU A 278 7.21 8.16 -16.53
CA GLU A 278 7.72 7.32 -17.62
C GLU A 278 7.41 5.84 -17.37
N TYR A 279 7.60 5.36 -16.14
CA TYR A 279 7.22 4.00 -15.75
C TYR A 279 5.72 3.72 -15.98
N ARG A 280 4.85 4.62 -15.50
CA ARG A 280 3.39 4.52 -15.70
C ARG A 280 3.00 4.46 -17.18
N LYS A 281 3.62 5.30 -18.02
CA LYS A 281 3.38 5.32 -19.48
C LYS A 281 3.79 4.02 -20.17
N ARG A 282 4.95 3.45 -19.79
CA ARG A 282 5.40 2.15 -20.32
C ARG A 282 4.41 1.06 -19.97
N ARG A 283 3.92 1.06 -18.73
CA ARG A 283 3.00 0.04 -18.21
C ARG A 283 1.60 0.07 -18.84
N ASN A 284 1.09 1.26 -19.18
CA ASN A 284 -0.24 1.40 -19.79
C ASN A 284 -0.27 1.08 -21.30
N LYS A 285 0.90 0.89 -21.93
CA LYS A 285 1.03 0.52 -23.36
C LYS A 285 1.20 -0.98 -23.61
N SER A 286 1.57 -1.74 -22.58
CA SER A 286 1.56 -3.22 -22.56
C SER A 286 0.30 -3.70 -21.87
#